data_AF-A0A1G5T370-F1
#
_entry.id   AF-A0A1G5T370-F1
#
_cell.length_a   1.000
_cell.length_b   1.000
_cell.length_c   1.000
_cell.angle_alpha   90.00
_cell.angle_beta   90.00
_cell.angle_gamma   90.00
#
_symmetry.space_group_name_H-M   'P 1'
#
loop_
_entity.id
_entity.type
_entity.pdbx_description
1 polymer ?
#
loop_
_entity_poly.entity_id
_entity_poly.type
_entity_poly.pdbx_seq_one_letter_code
_entity_poly.pdbx_strand_id
1 'polypeptide(L)'
;MTDALDALRRVDFDWVRTLDSIWIDTTPTGGPNERLVPDIVADLHRKARQPADRALGRVLVGQSGIGKTHLVGQLRREAWRTGAWFVPLDVLGLTDFWRSAALSFVTALLQTMPDGRRQSDAVLAGVARRFRVEAQVEAAFNTPNMDARRIVDVLVRALMSVDAGRALKHLDVFRALCLLRSQDLAVVGLAHAWLQGYDADPTERAALGFKTPPPAPVELVRGMCWIMALSGPTLIASTRLTGSSRLDGSRPRTGSTQRRVSPRCWPRGSWRSTSSAIAA
;
A
#
# COMPACT_ATOMS: atom_id res chain seq x y z
N MET A 1 -46.49 9.22 -15.29
CA MET A 1 -45.46 8.16 -15.12
C MET A 1 -44.10 8.73 -15.51
N THR A 2 -43.61 9.75 -14.81
CA THR A 2 -42.48 10.58 -15.29
C THR A 2 -41.41 10.82 -14.22
N ASP A 3 -41.74 10.63 -12.94
CA ASP A 3 -40.84 10.91 -11.82
C ASP A 3 -39.61 9.99 -11.75
N ALA A 4 -39.78 8.69 -11.98
CA ALA A 4 -38.66 7.75 -11.87
C ALA A 4 -37.63 7.92 -13.01
N LEU A 5 -38.11 8.27 -14.21
CA LEU A 5 -37.25 8.45 -15.38
C LEU A 5 -36.54 9.82 -15.34
N ASP A 6 -37.20 10.85 -14.82
CA ASP A 6 -36.58 12.16 -14.61
C ASP A 6 -35.63 12.16 -13.40
N ALA A 7 -35.92 11.39 -12.35
CA ALA A 7 -34.97 11.14 -11.27
C ALA A 7 -33.71 10.42 -11.78
N LEU A 8 -33.87 9.42 -12.68
CA LEU A 8 -32.73 8.71 -13.27
C LEU A 8 -31.92 9.60 -14.23
N ARG A 9 -32.57 10.52 -14.97
CA ARG A 9 -31.89 11.48 -15.86
C ARG A 9 -31.14 12.59 -15.13
N ARG A 10 -31.53 12.91 -13.89
CA ARG A 10 -30.85 13.89 -13.03
C ARG A 10 -29.62 13.31 -12.33
N VAL A 11 -29.46 11.98 -12.32
CA VAL A 11 -28.27 11.32 -11.81
C VAL A 11 -27.21 11.37 -12.89
N ASP A 12 -26.14 12.11 -12.63
CA ASP A 12 -24.97 12.15 -13.48
C ASP A 12 -24.20 10.82 -13.33
N PHE A 13 -24.32 9.97 -14.36
CA PHE A 13 -23.61 8.69 -14.43
C PHE A 13 -22.17 8.84 -14.92
N ASP A 14 -21.68 10.06 -15.17
CA ASP A 14 -20.30 10.33 -15.59
C ASP A 14 -19.30 10.35 -14.41
N TRP A 15 -19.56 9.50 -13.40
CA TRP A 15 -18.62 9.27 -12.31
C TRP A 15 -17.49 8.36 -12.79
N VAL A 16 -16.53 8.94 -13.50
CA VAL A 16 -15.18 8.37 -13.56
C VAL A 16 -14.59 8.50 -12.16
N ARG A 17 -14.84 7.50 -11.32
CA ARG A 17 -14.26 7.38 -9.99
C ARG A 17 -12.73 7.44 -10.11
N THR A 18 -12.15 8.52 -9.59
CA THR A 18 -10.70 8.65 -9.43
C THR A 18 -10.18 7.58 -8.47
N LEU A 19 -8.87 7.30 -8.52
CA LEU A 19 -8.24 6.31 -7.66
C LEU A 19 -8.51 6.58 -6.17
N ASP A 20 -8.66 7.86 -5.79
CA ASP A 20 -8.97 8.30 -4.43
C ASP A 20 -10.28 7.72 -3.89
N SER A 21 -11.24 7.41 -4.77
CA SER A 21 -12.51 6.79 -4.37
C SER A 21 -12.35 5.39 -3.76
N ILE A 22 -11.18 4.75 -3.89
CA ILE A 22 -10.85 3.47 -3.21
C ILE A 22 -10.91 3.65 -1.68
N TRP A 23 -10.58 4.84 -1.20
CA TRP A 23 -10.54 5.17 0.22
C TRP A 23 -11.91 5.53 0.81
N ILE A 24 -12.87 5.89 -0.06
CA ILE A 24 -14.24 6.23 0.32
C ILE A 24 -15.06 4.95 0.47
N ASP A 25 -15.60 4.73 1.67
CA ASP A 25 -16.44 3.58 1.93
C ASP A 25 -17.78 3.68 1.20
N THR A 26 -18.11 2.62 0.48
CA THR A 26 -19.40 2.45 -0.19
C THR A 26 -20.13 1.23 0.37
N THR A 27 -21.45 1.33 0.45
CA THR A 27 -22.30 0.20 0.83
C THR A 27 -22.11 -0.94 -0.19
N PRO A 28 -21.89 -2.19 0.28
CA PRO A 28 -21.84 -3.35 -0.61
C PRO A 28 -23.12 -3.45 -1.43
N THR A 29 -22.98 -3.77 -2.71
CA THR A 29 -24.10 -3.91 -3.65
C THR A 29 -24.61 -5.35 -3.76
N GLY A 30 -23.94 -6.32 -3.12
CA GLY A 30 -24.21 -7.75 -3.24
C GLY A 30 -23.78 -8.35 -4.58
N GLY A 31 -23.03 -7.60 -5.39
CA GLY A 31 -22.64 -7.97 -6.74
C GLY A 31 -21.75 -9.24 -6.82
N PRO A 32 -21.66 -9.88 -8.00
CA PRO A 32 -20.92 -11.13 -8.17
C PRO A 32 -19.44 -11.04 -7.77
N ASN A 33 -18.81 -9.89 -8.01
CA ASN A 33 -17.40 -9.66 -7.69
C ASN A 33 -17.15 -9.54 -6.18
N GLU A 34 -18.14 -9.11 -5.40
CA GLU A 34 -18.00 -8.93 -3.95
C GLU A 34 -17.82 -10.27 -3.24
N ARG A 35 -18.39 -11.35 -3.79
CA ARG A 35 -18.25 -12.72 -3.29
C ARG A 35 -16.82 -13.25 -3.39
N LEU A 36 -16.01 -12.70 -4.28
CA LEU A 36 -14.61 -13.12 -4.48
C LEU A 36 -13.65 -12.48 -3.47
N VAL A 37 -14.07 -11.40 -2.80
CA VAL A 37 -13.20 -10.59 -1.93
C VAL A 37 -12.63 -11.40 -0.77
N PRO A 38 -13.44 -12.13 0.03
CA PRO A 38 -12.90 -12.94 1.13
C PRO A 38 -11.93 -14.01 0.66
N ASP A 39 -12.22 -14.67 -0.46
CA ASP A 39 -11.39 -15.74 -1.02
C ASP A 39 -10.02 -15.23 -1.47
N ILE A 40 -9.99 -14.06 -2.12
CA ILE A 40 -8.74 -13.42 -2.57
C ILE A 40 -7.85 -13.06 -1.37
N VAL A 41 -8.43 -12.46 -0.33
CA VAL A 41 -7.67 -12.05 0.87
C VAL A 41 -7.27 -13.26 1.71
N ALA A 42 -8.11 -14.29 1.83
CA ALA A 42 -7.76 -15.54 2.49
C ALA A 42 -6.60 -16.26 1.78
N ASP A 43 -6.56 -16.23 0.45
CA ASP A 43 -5.43 -16.77 -0.32
C ASP A 43 -4.13 -15.97 -0.11
N LEU A 44 -4.21 -14.64 0.02
CA LEU A 44 -3.07 -13.80 0.38
C LEU A 44 -2.46 -14.27 1.70
N HIS A 45 -3.28 -14.38 2.76
CA HIS A 45 -2.83 -14.87 4.08
C HIS A 45 -2.22 -16.27 4.00
N ARG A 46 -2.82 -17.16 3.22
CA ARG A 46 -2.32 -18.54 3.06
C ARG A 46 -0.95 -18.58 2.40
N LYS A 47 -0.67 -17.69 1.45
CA LYS A 47 0.55 -17.68 0.64
C LYS A 47 1.67 -16.79 1.20
N ALA A 48 1.35 -15.80 2.02
CA ALA A 48 2.30 -14.84 2.57
C ALA A 48 2.42 -15.02 4.09
N ARG A 49 2.93 -16.18 4.53
CA ARG A 49 3.03 -16.52 5.97
C ARG A 49 4.33 -16.02 6.59
N GLN A 50 5.39 -15.95 5.80
CA GLN A 50 6.70 -15.44 6.21
C GLN A 50 7.02 -14.12 5.51
N PRO A 51 7.83 -13.22 6.11
CA PRO A 51 8.20 -11.96 5.48
C PRO A 51 8.97 -12.11 4.15
N ALA A 52 9.54 -13.29 3.89
CA ALA A 52 10.22 -13.60 2.64
C ALA A 52 9.30 -14.19 1.56
N ASP A 53 8.09 -14.63 1.95
CA ASP A 53 7.13 -15.21 1.03
C ASP A 53 6.65 -14.14 0.05
N ARG A 54 6.46 -14.54 -1.21
CA ARG A 54 5.85 -13.68 -2.22
C ARG A 54 4.66 -14.41 -2.82
N ALA A 55 3.47 -13.86 -2.62
CA ALA A 55 2.29 -14.35 -3.31
C ALA A 55 2.39 -13.97 -4.80
N LEU A 56 2.01 -14.89 -5.69
CA LEU A 56 1.91 -14.57 -7.11
C LEU A 56 0.80 -13.54 -7.34
N GLY A 57 1.11 -12.49 -8.10
CA GLY A 57 0.14 -11.47 -8.50
C GLY A 57 -1.05 -12.06 -9.26
N ARG A 58 -2.24 -11.49 -9.07
CA ARG A 58 -3.50 -11.92 -9.71
C ARG A 58 -4.07 -10.82 -10.56
N VAL A 59 -4.14 -11.01 -11.87
CA VAL A 59 -4.74 -10.01 -12.76
C VAL A 59 -6.27 -10.16 -12.77
N LEU A 60 -6.97 -9.07 -12.45
CA LEU A 60 -8.42 -8.96 -12.62
C LEU A 60 -8.72 -8.08 -13.84
N VAL A 61 -9.35 -8.67 -14.86
CA VAL A 61 -9.72 -7.98 -16.11
C VAL A 61 -11.24 -7.90 -16.20
N GLY A 62 -11.74 -6.72 -16.54
CA GLY A 62 -13.17 -6.47 -16.74
C GLY A 62 -13.39 -5.25 -17.62
N GLN A 63 -14.59 -5.10 -18.18
CA GLN A 63 -14.95 -3.92 -18.98
C GLN A 63 -14.88 -2.63 -18.15
N SER A 64 -14.81 -1.47 -18.79
CA SER A 64 -14.95 -0.19 -18.07
C SER A 64 -16.34 -0.13 -17.42
N GLY A 65 -16.46 0.52 -16.26
CA GLY A 65 -17.75 0.68 -15.57
C GLY A 65 -18.22 -0.53 -14.73
N ILE A 66 -17.57 -1.70 -14.77
CA ILE A 66 -18.04 -2.89 -14.01
C ILE A 66 -17.78 -2.83 -12.49
N GLY A 67 -17.36 -1.68 -11.97
CA GLY A 67 -17.01 -1.52 -10.55
C GLY A 67 -15.63 -2.06 -10.16
N LYS A 68 -14.62 -2.02 -11.06
CA LYS A 68 -13.24 -2.40 -10.72
C LYS A 68 -12.68 -1.59 -9.53
N THR A 69 -12.89 -0.28 -9.54
CA THR A 69 -12.47 0.61 -8.44
C THR A 69 -13.24 0.28 -7.15
N HIS A 70 -14.52 -0.06 -7.25
CA HIS A 70 -15.33 -0.52 -6.11
C HIS A 70 -14.80 -1.83 -5.52
N LEU A 71 -14.47 -2.82 -6.37
CA LEU A 71 -13.87 -4.08 -5.95
C LEU A 71 -12.53 -3.86 -5.22
N VAL A 72 -11.69 -2.95 -5.71
CA VAL A 72 -10.42 -2.60 -5.04
C VAL A 72 -10.68 -1.98 -3.66
N GLY A 73 -11.67 -1.10 -3.53
CA GLY A 73 -12.12 -0.57 -2.23
C GLY A 73 -12.61 -1.66 -1.28
N GLN A 74 -13.27 -2.70 -1.79
CA GLN A 74 -13.71 -3.86 -0.99
C GLN A 74 -12.54 -4.75 -0.56
N LEU A 75 -11.59 -5.01 -1.45
CA LEU A 75 -10.36 -5.74 -1.14
C LEU A 75 -9.57 -5.03 -0.04
N ARG A 76 -9.46 -3.70 -0.09
CA ARG A 76 -8.87 -2.91 1.00
C ARG A 76 -9.54 -3.17 2.34
N ARG A 77 -10.88 -3.05 2.39
CA ARG A 77 -11.63 -3.25 3.65
C ARG A 77 -11.42 -4.65 4.22
N GLU A 78 -11.48 -5.66 3.37
CA GLU A 78 -11.29 -7.05 3.80
C GLU A 78 -9.84 -7.33 4.21
N ALA A 79 -8.85 -6.74 3.52
CA ALA A 79 -7.45 -6.82 3.92
C ALA A 79 -7.28 -6.25 5.34
N TRP A 80 -7.73 -5.02 5.58
CA TRP A 80 -7.66 -4.39 6.91
C TRP A 80 -8.39 -5.20 7.99
N ARG A 81 -9.61 -5.68 7.70
CA ARG A 81 -10.41 -6.48 8.64
C ARG A 81 -9.70 -7.76 9.07
N THR A 82 -8.92 -8.36 8.17
CA THR A 82 -8.22 -9.63 8.42
C THR A 82 -6.76 -9.44 8.87
N GLY A 83 -6.32 -8.21 9.13
CA GLY A 83 -4.95 -7.91 9.57
C GLY A 83 -3.90 -7.91 8.46
N ALA A 84 -4.33 -7.79 7.20
CA ALA A 84 -3.47 -7.51 6.06
C ALA A 84 -3.41 -6.00 5.78
N TRP A 85 -2.35 -5.57 5.12
CA TRP A 85 -2.12 -4.20 4.71
C TRP A 85 -2.56 -3.97 3.27
N PHE A 86 -2.83 -2.71 2.91
CA PHE A 86 -3.29 -2.36 1.58
C PHE A 86 -2.54 -1.15 1.02
N VAL A 87 -2.07 -1.26 -0.22
CA VAL A 87 -1.40 -0.18 -0.96
C VAL A 87 -1.95 -0.11 -2.38
N PRO A 88 -2.72 0.93 -2.75
CA PRO A 88 -3.02 1.19 -4.15
C PRO A 88 -1.81 1.85 -4.80
N LEU A 89 -1.33 1.31 -5.91
CA LEU A 89 -0.31 1.94 -6.74
C LEU A 89 -0.99 2.80 -7.79
N ASP A 90 -0.75 4.11 -7.69
CA ASP A 90 -0.99 5.03 -8.79
C ASP A 90 0.32 5.24 -9.54
N VAL A 91 0.35 4.87 -10.81
CA VAL A 91 1.55 4.97 -11.64
C VAL A 91 1.23 5.82 -12.84
N LEU A 92 1.65 7.09 -12.79
CA LEU A 92 1.40 8.10 -13.82
C LEU A 92 2.35 8.00 -15.03
N GLY A 93 3.28 7.05 -15.06
CA GLY A 93 4.20 6.89 -16.19
C GLY A 93 5.35 5.90 -15.94
N LEU A 94 6.13 5.62 -16.99
CA LEU A 94 7.23 4.64 -16.96
C LEU A 94 8.55 5.20 -16.40
N THR A 95 8.79 6.51 -16.52
CA THR A 95 10.07 7.14 -16.12
C THR A 95 10.22 7.29 -14.61
N ASP A 96 9.11 7.45 -13.88
CA ASP A 96 9.10 7.72 -12.44
C ASP A 96 8.35 6.66 -11.64
N PHE A 97 8.33 5.42 -12.13
CA PHE A 97 7.59 4.32 -11.50
C PHE A 97 7.90 4.19 -10.01
N TRP A 98 9.18 4.12 -9.65
CA TRP A 98 9.57 3.88 -8.25
C TRP A 98 9.32 5.09 -7.34
N ARG A 99 9.41 6.31 -7.88
CA ARG A 99 9.06 7.52 -7.15
C ARG A 99 7.56 7.57 -6.88
N SER A 100 6.75 7.26 -7.90
CA SER A 100 5.28 7.17 -7.78
C SER A 100 4.86 6.05 -6.83
N ALA A 101 5.55 4.91 -6.87
CA ALA A 101 5.33 3.81 -5.94
C ALA A 101 5.70 4.21 -4.51
N ALA A 102 6.85 4.83 -4.27
CA ALA A 102 7.23 5.30 -2.94
C ALA A 102 6.16 6.26 -2.36
N LEU A 103 5.70 7.22 -3.17
CA LEU A 103 4.60 8.10 -2.79
C LEU A 103 3.31 7.33 -2.48
N SER A 104 2.93 6.38 -3.34
CA SER A 104 1.74 5.53 -3.13
C SER A 104 1.80 4.76 -1.80
N PHE A 105 2.96 4.22 -1.44
CA PHE A 105 3.17 3.53 -0.17
C PHE A 105 3.05 4.49 1.02
N VAL A 106 3.70 5.66 0.96
CA VAL A 106 3.62 6.67 2.03
C VAL A 106 2.18 7.14 2.22
N THR A 107 1.50 7.47 1.12
CA THR A 107 0.08 7.87 1.14
C THR A 107 -0.78 6.77 1.75
N ALA A 108 -0.59 5.51 1.35
CA ALA A 108 -1.34 4.37 1.90
C ALA A 108 -1.07 4.14 3.39
N LEU A 109 0.17 4.30 3.85
CA LEU A 109 0.54 4.17 5.27
C LEU A 109 -0.09 5.26 6.14
N LEU A 110 -0.30 6.45 5.59
CA LEU A 110 -0.93 7.56 6.29
C LEU A 110 -2.47 7.51 6.27
N GLN A 111 -3.08 6.58 5.53
CA GLN A 111 -4.54 6.41 5.52
C GLN A 111 -5.05 5.99 6.89
N THR A 112 -6.16 6.61 7.28
CA THR A 112 -6.85 6.29 8.54
C THR A 112 -7.74 5.07 8.32
N MET A 113 -7.59 4.09 9.20
CA MET A 113 -8.37 2.86 9.23
C MET A 113 -9.70 3.10 9.97
N PRO A 114 -10.69 2.19 9.86
CA PRO A 114 -11.99 2.35 10.51
C PRO A 114 -11.95 2.48 12.04
N ASP A 115 -10.86 2.07 12.68
CA ASP A 115 -10.63 2.19 14.12
C ASP A 115 -10.01 3.55 14.53
N GLY A 116 -9.85 4.47 13.57
CA GLY A 116 -9.28 5.81 13.78
C GLY A 116 -7.75 5.87 13.78
N ARG A 117 -7.05 4.72 13.69
CA ARG A 117 -5.58 4.69 13.62
C ARG A 117 -5.09 4.82 12.19
N ARG A 118 -3.88 5.35 11.99
CA ARG A 118 -3.23 5.26 10.67
C ARG A 118 -2.75 3.84 10.41
N GLN A 119 -2.71 3.43 9.15
CA GLN A 119 -2.15 2.13 8.76
C GLN A 119 -0.69 1.98 9.22
N SER A 120 0.12 3.05 9.20
CA SER A 120 1.48 3.09 9.76
C SER A 120 1.51 2.68 11.23
N ASP A 121 0.55 3.14 12.01
CA ASP A 121 0.51 2.94 13.45
C ASP A 121 0.12 1.50 13.76
N ALA A 122 -0.81 0.94 12.97
CA ALA A 122 -1.20 -0.46 13.04
C ALA A 122 -0.06 -1.41 12.61
N VAL A 123 0.70 -1.06 11.56
CA VAL A 123 1.90 -1.78 11.14
C VAL A 123 2.93 -1.80 12.28
N LEU A 124 3.28 -0.63 12.83
CA LEU A 124 4.24 -0.52 13.91
C LEU A 124 3.79 -1.26 15.18
N ALA A 125 2.50 -1.21 15.52
CA ALA A 125 1.96 -1.98 16.63
C ALA A 125 2.06 -3.50 16.39
N GLY A 126 1.83 -3.96 15.15
CA GLY A 126 2.02 -5.35 14.77
C GLY A 126 3.51 -5.78 14.83
N VAL A 127 4.42 -4.90 14.42
CA VAL A 127 5.86 -5.10 14.55
C VAL A 127 6.26 -5.20 16.03
N ALA A 128 5.80 -4.27 16.87
CA ALA A 128 6.05 -4.29 18.31
C ALA A 128 5.53 -5.59 18.95
N ARG A 129 4.34 -6.05 18.53
CA ARG A 129 3.74 -7.32 18.98
C ARG A 129 4.54 -8.54 18.61
N ARG A 130 5.05 -8.57 17.38
CA ARG A 130 5.96 -9.65 16.96
C ARG A 130 7.19 -9.73 17.86
N PHE A 131 7.66 -8.61 18.40
CA PHE A 131 8.85 -8.54 19.24
C PHE A 131 8.57 -8.48 20.75
N ARG A 132 7.30 -8.51 21.18
CA ARG A 132 6.88 -8.43 22.59
C ARG A 132 7.38 -7.15 23.30
N VAL A 133 7.36 -6.03 22.57
CA VAL A 133 7.80 -4.70 23.07
C VAL A 133 6.69 -3.64 23.07
N GLU A 134 5.42 -4.06 22.97
CA GLU A 134 4.28 -3.15 22.84
C GLU A 134 4.17 -2.19 24.01
N ALA A 135 4.34 -2.68 25.23
CA ALA A 135 4.23 -1.86 26.44
C ALA A 135 5.27 -0.73 26.46
N GLN A 136 6.51 -1.04 26.07
CA GLN A 136 7.60 -0.07 26.00
C GLN A 136 7.34 0.98 24.92
N VAL A 137 6.82 0.54 23.77
CA VAL A 137 6.53 1.41 22.63
C VAL A 137 5.37 2.35 22.94
N GLU A 138 4.27 1.83 23.47
CA GLU A 138 3.09 2.64 23.82
C GLU A 138 3.39 3.58 25.00
N ALA A 139 4.11 3.13 26.02
CA ALA A 139 4.52 4.02 27.11
C ALA A 139 5.38 5.19 26.60
N ALA A 140 6.30 4.90 25.67
CA ALA A 140 7.20 5.92 25.17
C ALA A 140 6.49 6.93 24.25
N PHE A 141 5.58 6.49 23.37
CA PHE A 141 4.82 7.39 22.51
C PHE A 141 3.78 8.24 23.27
N ASN A 142 3.28 7.75 24.42
CA ASN A 142 2.32 8.46 25.26
C ASN A 142 2.97 9.36 26.32
N THR A 143 4.31 9.37 26.44
CA THR A 143 4.99 10.25 27.39
C THR A 143 5.24 11.61 26.74
N PRO A 144 4.70 12.72 27.29
CA PRO A 144 4.95 14.06 26.79
C PRO A 144 6.44 14.40 26.82
N ASN A 145 6.93 15.09 25.79
CA ASN A 145 8.35 15.49 25.64
C ASN A 145 9.35 14.32 25.60
N MET A 146 8.90 13.09 25.36
CA MET A 146 9.80 11.97 25.16
C MET A 146 10.58 12.14 23.85
N ASP A 147 11.89 11.90 23.91
CA ASP A 147 12.75 11.93 22.73
C ASP A 147 12.36 10.78 21.79
N ALA A 148 11.71 11.12 20.67
CA ALA A 148 11.26 10.17 19.65
C ALA A 148 12.40 9.24 19.19
N ARG A 149 13.65 9.73 19.23
CA ARG A 149 14.85 8.96 18.91
C ARG A 149 15.04 7.76 19.84
N ARG A 150 14.78 7.91 21.15
CA ARG A 150 14.94 6.83 22.13
C ARG A 150 13.95 5.68 21.86
N ILE A 151 12.73 6.01 21.45
CA ILE A 151 11.68 5.04 21.09
C ILE A 151 12.10 4.24 19.86
N VAL A 152 12.54 4.97 18.84
CA VAL A 152 13.06 4.39 17.60
C VAL A 152 14.21 3.43 17.93
N ASP A 153 15.13 3.83 18.80
CA ASP A 153 16.30 3.02 19.13
C ASP A 153 15.94 1.70 19.83
N VAL A 154 14.89 1.66 20.67
CA VAL A 154 14.37 0.41 21.27
C VAL A 154 13.85 -0.52 20.18
N LEU A 155 13.01 -0.01 19.28
CA LEU A 155 12.44 -0.81 18.20
C LEU A 155 13.51 -1.26 17.18
N VAL A 156 14.47 -0.40 16.88
CA VAL A 156 15.62 -0.71 16.02
C VAL A 156 16.46 -1.83 16.62
N ARG A 157 16.74 -1.82 17.93
CA ARG A 157 17.46 -2.92 18.60
C ARG A 157 16.70 -4.23 18.53
N ALA A 158 15.38 -4.20 18.72
CA ALA A 158 14.53 -5.38 18.57
C ALA A 158 14.61 -5.93 17.13
N LEU A 159 14.56 -5.05 16.12
CA LEU A 159 14.65 -5.42 14.71
C LEU A 159 15.99 -6.08 14.34
N MET A 160 17.08 -5.54 14.88
CA MET A 160 18.44 -6.06 14.68
C MET A 160 18.61 -7.50 15.19
N SER A 161 17.83 -7.92 16.20
CA SER A 161 17.89 -9.28 16.76
C SER A 161 17.32 -10.36 15.83
N VAL A 162 16.55 -9.98 14.81
CA VAL A 162 15.83 -10.93 13.94
C VAL A 162 16.52 -11.15 12.60
N ASP A 163 16.86 -10.07 11.92
CA ASP A 163 17.57 -10.10 10.63
C ASP A 163 18.45 -8.86 10.57
N ALA A 164 19.62 -8.94 11.21
CA ALA A 164 20.57 -7.84 11.27
C ALA A 164 20.93 -7.32 9.87
N GLY A 165 21.01 -8.20 8.87
CA GLY A 165 21.33 -7.82 7.49
C GLY A 165 20.27 -6.92 6.86
N ARG A 166 19.00 -7.33 6.89
CA ARG A 166 17.89 -6.51 6.34
C ARG A 166 17.58 -5.30 7.21
N ALA A 167 17.70 -5.44 8.53
CA ALA A 167 17.52 -4.35 9.47
C ALA A 167 18.53 -3.22 9.20
N LEU A 168 19.82 -3.53 9.00
CA LEU A 168 20.82 -2.52 8.64
C LEU A 168 20.50 -1.81 7.33
N LYS A 169 19.97 -2.54 6.34
CA LYS A 169 19.64 -1.97 5.02
C LYS A 169 18.44 -1.01 5.07
N HIS A 170 17.46 -1.29 5.93
CA HIS A 170 16.18 -0.58 5.96
C HIS A 170 15.94 0.17 7.29
N LEU A 171 16.99 0.35 8.09
CA LEU A 171 16.91 0.96 9.41
C LEU A 171 16.31 2.35 9.40
N ASP A 172 16.78 3.19 8.48
CA ASP A 172 16.36 4.57 8.38
C ASP A 172 14.94 4.69 7.81
N VAL A 173 14.49 3.72 6.99
CA VAL A 173 13.08 3.62 6.58
C VAL A 173 12.20 3.33 7.79
N PHE A 174 12.62 2.37 8.63
CA PHE A 174 11.89 2.04 9.84
C PHE A 174 11.86 3.20 10.85
N ARG A 175 12.99 3.90 11.03
CA ARG A 175 13.08 5.13 11.82
C ARG A 175 12.11 6.18 11.31
N ALA A 176 12.10 6.47 10.00
CA ALA A 176 11.19 7.45 9.44
C ALA A 176 9.71 7.09 9.71
N LEU A 177 9.32 5.82 9.55
CA LEU A 177 7.96 5.38 9.87
C LEU A 177 7.60 5.59 11.34
N CYS A 178 8.52 5.31 12.26
CA CYS A 178 8.31 5.57 13.68
C CYS A 178 8.16 7.07 13.99
N LEU A 179 8.94 7.93 13.31
CA LEU A 179 8.89 9.38 13.49
C LEU A 179 7.59 10.01 12.96
N LEU A 180 6.85 9.33 12.07
CA LEU A 180 5.49 9.78 11.65
C LEU A 180 4.46 9.77 12.79
N ARG A 181 4.75 9.09 13.91
CA ARG A 181 3.93 9.10 15.13
C ARG A 181 4.31 10.20 16.13
N SER A 182 5.33 11.00 15.81
CA SER A 182 5.74 12.12 16.68
C SER A 182 4.60 13.15 16.83
N GLN A 183 4.54 13.79 18.00
CA GLN A 183 3.67 14.95 18.23
C GLN A 183 4.28 16.25 17.70
N ASP A 184 5.58 16.25 17.41
CA ASP A 184 6.29 17.38 16.80
C ASP A 184 6.09 17.40 15.28
N LEU A 185 5.41 18.44 14.79
CA LEU A 185 5.11 18.62 13.37
C LEU A 185 6.35 18.75 12.49
N ALA A 186 7.45 19.34 13.00
CA ALA A 186 8.70 19.45 12.24
C ALA A 186 9.33 18.06 12.04
N VAL A 187 9.30 17.22 13.07
CA VAL A 187 9.77 15.82 13.00
C VAL A 187 8.94 15.01 12.02
N VAL A 188 7.60 15.13 12.08
CA VAL A 188 6.70 14.44 11.15
C VAL A 188 6.93 14.91 9.72
N GLY A 189 7.08 16.22 9.51
CA GLY A 189 7.35 16.82 8.19
C GLY A 189 8.66 16.30 7.58
N LEU A 190 9.75 16.29 8.35
CA LEU A 190 11.04 15.76 7.89
C LEU A 190 10.95 14.27 7.58
N ALA A 191 10.35 13.46 8.46
CA ALA A 191 10.19 12.03 8.23
C ALA A 191 9.34 11.72 6.98
N HIS A 192 8.27 12.49 6.76
CA HIS A 192 7.42 12.38 5.59
C HIS A 192 8.17 12.72 4.30
N ALA A 193 8.91 13.83 4.28
CA ALA A 193 9.73 14.25 3.14
C ALA A 193 10.84 13.23 2.84
N TRP A 194 11.50 12.71 3.88
CA TRP A 194 12.54 11.69 3.76
C TRP A 194 12.01 10.40 3.11
N LEU A 195 10.82 9.94 3.50
CA LEU A 195 10.17 8.76 2.90
C LEU A 195 9.72 8.97 1.44
N GLN A 196 9.63 10.21 0.98
CA GLN A 196 9.40 10.56 -0.43
C GLN A 196 10.70 10.71 -1.23
N GLY A 197 11.86 10.61 -0.57
CA GLY A 197 13.18 10.74 -1.18
C GLY A 197 13.75 12.15 -1.17
N TYR A 198 13.17 13.09 -0.41
CA TYR A 198 13.71 14.44 -0.22
C TYR A 198 14.59 14.46 1.03
N ASP A 199 15.86 14.81 0.88
CA ASP A 199 16.78 14.95 2.02
C ASP A 199 16.57 16.30 2.73
N ALA A 200 16.90 16.32 4.02
CA ALA A 200 16.93 17.53 4.84
C ALA A 200 18.39 17.95 5.09
N ASP A 201 18.58 19.03 5.85
CA ASP A 201 19.92 19.41 6.28
C ASP A 201 20.58 18.26 7.06
N PRO A 202 21.87 17.95 6.83
CA PRO A 202 22.55 16.85 7.52
C PRO A 202 22.50 16.94 9.04
N THR A 203 22.49 18.14 9.62
CA THR A 203 22.43 18.34 11.08
C THR A 203 21.04 18.03 11.64
N GLU A 204 19.98 18.50 10.99
CA GLU A 204 18.58 18.18 11.34
C GLU A 204 18.33 16.67 11.23
N ARG A 205 18.80 16.07 10.13
CA ARG A 205 18.70 14.63 9.89
C ARG A 205 19.44 13.83 10.97
N ALA A 206 20.66 14.22 11.31
CA ALA A 206 21.47 13.54 12.34
C ALA A 206 20.87 13.69 13.76
N ALA A 207 20.22 14.82 14.05
CA ALA A 207 19.51 15.03 15.32
C ALA A 207 18.43 13.96 15.54
N LEU A 208 17.69 13.61 14.47
CA LEU A 208 16.67 12.55 14.47
C LEU A 208 17.23 11.13 14.37
N GLY A 209 18.55 10.98 14.26
CA GLY A 209 19.24 9.69 14.29
C GLY A 209 19.36 8.98 12.93
N PHE A 210 18.97 9.62 11.83
CA PHE A 210 19.20 9.10 10.48
C PHE A 210 20.69 9.07 10.15
N LYS A 211 21.16 7.96 9.58
CA LYS A 211 22.59 7.77 9.24
C LYS A 211 22.89 8.23 7.82
N THR A 212 21.96 8.02 6.91
CA THR A 212 22.15 8.31 5.49
C THR A 212 21.08 9.25 4.94
N PRO A 213 21.34 9.96 3.83
CA PRO A 213 20.28 10.55 3.02
C PRO A 213 19.26 9.49 2.58
N PRO A 214 18.07 9.89 2.12
CA PRO A 214 17.10 8.95 1.55
C PRO A 214 17.75 8.10 0.44
N PRO A 215 17.57 6.76 0.47
CA PRO A 215 18.07 5.91 -0.58
C PRO A 215 17.23 6.07 -1.86
N ALA A 216 17.63 5.39 -2.94
CA ALA A 216 16.87 5.39 -4.18
C ALA A 216 15.40 4.94 -3.92
N PRO A 217 14.40 5.47 -4.65
CA PRO A 217 12.98 5.18 -4.39
C PRO A 217 12.62 3.69 -4.36
N VAL A 218 13.32 2.87 -5.16
CA VAL A 218 13.17 1.41 -5.13
C VAL A 218 13.53 0.80 -3.76
N GLU A 219 14.55 1.32 -3.09
CA GLU A 219 14.99 0.84 -1.78
C GLU A 219 14.06 1.34 -0.66
N LEU A 220 13.46 2.54 -0.81
CA LEU A 220 12.38 3.01 0.06
C LEU A 220 11.18 2.05 0.00
N VAL A 221 10.70 1.72 -1.20
CA VAL A 221 9.59 0.77 -1.40
C VAL A 221 9.94 -0.61 -0.83
N ARG A 222 11.16 -1.13 -1.07
CA ARG A 222 11.61 -2.40 -0.50
C ARG A 222 11.61 -2.37 1.03
N GLY A 223 12.09 -1.29 1.64
CA GLY A 223 12.09 -1.12 3.09
C GLY A 223 10.68 -1.12 3.67
N MET A 224 9.78 -0.34 3.08
CA MET A 224 8.37 -0.30 3.51
C MET A 224 7.69 -1.66 3.36
N CYS A 225 7.83 -2.34 2.22
CA CYS A 225 7.30 -3.69 2.04
C CYS A 225 7.83 -4.67 3.10
N TRP A 226 9.13 -4.63 3.38
CA TRP A 226 9.74 -5.53 4.35
C TRP A 226 9.21 -5.27 5.77
N ILE A 227 9.11 -4.01 6.19
CA ILE A 227 8.59 -3.63 7.51
C ILE A 227 7.11 -4.05 7.65
N MET A 228 6.30 -3.79 6.63
CA MET A 228 4.90 -4.22 6.61
C MET A 228 4.78 -5.74 6.72
N ALA A 229 5.61 -6.49 5.98
CA ALA A 229 5.64 -7.95 5.99
C ALA A 229 6.04 -8.56 7.35
N LEU A 230 6.67 -7.80 8.26
CA LEU A 230 6.93 -8.25 9.63
C LEU A 230 5.65 -8.32 10.48
N SER A 231 4.63 -7.55 10.13
CA SER A 231 3.39 -7.42 10.92
C SER A 231 2.17 -8.05 10.25
N GLY A 232 2.19 -8.23 8.94
CA GLY A 232 1.10 -8.84 8.17
C GLY A 232 1.38 -8.85 6.67
N PRO A 233 0.62 -9.61 5.88
CA PRO A 233 0.77 -9.61 4.43
C PRO A 233 0.26 -8.30 3.82
N THR A 234 0.84 -7.85 2.72
CA THR A 234 0.44 -6.63 2.02
C THR A 234 -0.25 -6.96 0.70
N LEU A 235 -1.45 -6.43 0.50
CA LEU A 235 -2.14 -6.42 -0.78
C LEU A 235 -1.80 -5.14 -1.54
N ILE A 236 -1.11 -5.29 -2.66
CA ILE A 236 -0.79 -4.19 -3.56
C ILE A 236 -1.76 -4.22 -4.74
N ALA A 237 -2.43 -3.10 -5.01
CA ALA A 237 -3.44 -3.00 -6.06
C ALA A 237 -3.07 -1.91 -7.07
N SER A 238 -2.92 -2.25 -8.34
CA SER A 238 -2.76 -1.25 -9.41
C SER A 238 -3.95 -1.30 -10.35
N THR A 239 -4.68 -0.19 -10.48
CA THR A 239 -5.76 -0.06 -11.46
C THR A 239 -5.31 0.87 -12.59
N ARG A 240 -5.54 0.46 -13.84
CA ARG A 240 -5.49 1.39 -14.98
C ARG A 240 -6.93 1.68 -15.40
N LEU A 241 -7.28 2.96 -15.45
CA LEU A 241 -8.45 3.41 -16.20
C LEU A 241 -8.15 3.20 -17.69
N THR A 242 -8.75 2.18 -18.31
CA THR A 242 -8.74 2.06 -19.77
C THR A 242 -9.76 3.06 -20.30
N GLY A 243 -9.30 4.20 -20.79
CA GLY A 243 -10.13 5.10 -21.60
C GLY A 243 -10.65 4.32 -22.81
N SER A 244 -11.97 4.20 -22.92
CA SER A 244 -12.61 3.57 -24.06
C SER A 244 -12.64 4.56 -25.23
N SER A 245 -11.55 4.66 -25.98
CA SER A 245 -11.61 5.10 -27.37
C SER A 245 -11.53 3.87 -28.26
N ARG A 246 -12.69 3.38 -28.70
CA ARG A 246 -12.85 2.63 -29.96
C ARG A 246 -14.34 2.48 -30.32
N LEU A 247 -14.84 3.46 -31.07
CA LEU A 247 -15.73 3.18 -32.19
C LEU A 247 -14.88 2.43 -33.22
N ASP A 248 -14.89 1.10 -33.20
CA ASP A 248 -14.76 0.36 -34.46
C ASP A 248 -15.36 -1.04 -34.32
N GLY A 249 -16.21 -1.38 -35.28
CA GLY A 249 -17.00 -2.59 -35.29
C GLY A 249 -16.17 -3.79 -35.74
N SER A 250 -16.02 -4.79 -34.88
CA SER A 250 -15.82 -6.18 -35.31
C SER A 250 -16.07 -7.15 -34.15
N ARG A 251 -16.86 -8.20 -34.47
CA ARG A 251 -17.47 -9.21 -33.57
C ARG A 251 -16.48 -9.97 -32.66
N PRO A 252 -16.94 -10.56 -31.53
CA PRO A 252 -16.08 -11.19 -30.54
C PRO A 252 -15.68 -12.64 -30.93
N ARG A 253 -14.42 -13.02 -30.67
CA ARG A 253 -14.00 -14.43 -30.55
C ARG A 253 -13.98 -14.81 -29.06
N THR A 254 -14.83 -15.77 -28.71
CA THR A 254 -14.84 -16.49 -27.43
C THR A 254 -13.56 -17.32 -27.25
N GLY A 255 -12.94 -17.23 -26.07
CA GLY A 255 -11.81 -18.07 -25.70
C GLY A 255 -11.27 -17.72 -24.31
N SER A 256 -11.82 -18.32 -23.26
CA SER A 256 -11.28 -18.26 -21.90
C SER A 256 -9.91 -18.97 -21.84
N THR A 257 -8.83 -18.22 -21.64
CA THR A 257 -7.50 -18.79 -21.35
C THR A 257 -6.93 -18.16 -20.08
N GLN A 258 -6.99 -18.90 -18.99
CA GLN A 258 -6.35 -18.57 -17.72
C GLN A 258 -4.84 -18.84 -17.85
N ARG A 259 -4.05 -17.81 -18.19
CA ARG A 259 -2.58 -17.95 -18.35
C ARG A 259 -1.90 -17.88 -16.99
N ARG A 260 -1.27 -18.98 -16.56
CA ARG A 260 -0.31 -19.04 -15.44
C ARG A 260 0.98 -18.31 -15.84
N VAL A 261 1.48 -17.41 -14.99
CA VAL A 261 2.78 -16.75 -15.16
C VAL A 261 3.75 -17.32 -14.12
N SER A 262 4.83 -17.95 -14.61
CA SER A 262 5.91 -18.58 -13.83
C SER A 262 6.91 -17.54 -13.26
N PRO A 263 7.67 -17.89 -12.21
CA PRO A 263 8.51 -16.95 -11.48
C PRO A 263 9.83 -16.71 -12.23
N ARG A 264 9.87 -15.66 -13.07
CA ARG A 264 11.12 -15.01 -13.45
C ARG A 264 10.98 -13.50 -13.31
N CYS A 265 12.01 -12.94 -12.70
CA CYS A 265 12.20 -11.57 -12.27
C CYS A 265 11.65 -10.49 -13.23
N TRP A 266 11.11 -9.44 -12.60
CA TRP A 266 11.28 -8.03 -12.96
C TRP A 266 12.13 -7.76 -14.22
N PRO A 267 11.60 -7.06 -15.23
CA PRO A 267 12.13 -7.15 -16.58
C PRO A 267 13.44 -6.37 -16.76
N ARG A 268 14.45 -7.05 -17.31
CA ARG A 268 15.41 -6.41 -18.21
C ARG A 268 14.74 -6.28 -19.58
N GLY A 269 14.70 -5.06 -20.12
CA GLY A 269 14.64 -4.75 -21.55
C GLY A 269 13.45 -5.29 -22.36
N SER A 270 12.62 -4.36 -22.84
CA SER A 270 11.62 -4.51 -23.92
C SER A 270 10.42 -5.42 -23.64
N TRP A 271 9.24 -4.81 -23.46
CA TRP A 271 7.96 -5.52 -23.50
C TRP A 271 7.05 -4.92 -24.57
N ARG A 272 6.79 -5.70 -25.62
CA ARG A 272 5.72 -5.44 -26.59
C ARG A 272 4.37 -5.77 -25.95
N SER A 273 3.52 -4.76 -25.85
CA SER A 273 2.04 -4.77 -25.96
C SER A 273 1.32 -6.10 -25.72
N THR A 274 0.86 -6.34 -24.47
CA THR A 274 -0.53 -6.65 -24.07
C THR A 274 -0.55 -7.24 -22.65
N SER A 275 -1.57 -6.88 -21.86
CA SER A 275 -1.95 -7.40 -20.51
C SER A 275 -1.63 -6.47 -19.33
N SER A 276 -2.68 -6.10 -18.58
CA SER A 276 -2.61 -5.46 -17.26
C SER A 276 -2.14 -6.49 -16.22
N ALA A 277 -1.46 -6.04 -15.16
CA ALA A 277 -1.07 -6.89 -14.04
C ALA A 277 -1.44 -6.22 -12.71
N ILE A 278 -1.90 -6.99 -11.73
CA ILE A 278 -1.92 -6.61 -10.32
C ILE A 278 -0.88 -7.52 -9.66
N ALA A 279 0.17 -6.93 -9.11
CA ALA A 279 1.23 -7.63 -8.40
C ALA A 279 0.97 -7.50 -6.89
N ALA A 280 1.07 -8.62 -6.16
CA ALA A 280 1.14 -8.64 -4.70
C ALA A 280 2.61 -8.52 -4.27
#